data_AF-A0A3M5ZTV0-F1
#
_entry.id   AF-A0A3M5ZTV0-F1
#
_cell.length_a   1.000
_cell.length_b   1.000
_cell.length_c   1.000
_cell.angle_alpha   90.00
_cell.angle_beta   90.00
_cell.angle_gamma   90.00
#
_symmetry.space_group_name_H-M   'P 1'
#
loop_
_entity.id
_entity.type
_entity.pdbx_description
1 polymer ?
#
loop_
_entity_poly.entity_id
_entity_poly.type
_entity_poly.pdbx_seq_one_letter_code
_entity_poly.pdbx_strand_id
1 'polypeptide(L)' 'MFTVERHVRGKWVCYDCETLIQAPVPAQVIDKGIPTTGLLAHVMIAKFADHLPLYRQESIFGRAGLAIPRS' A
#
# COMPACT_ATOMS: atom_id res chain seq x y z
N MET A 1 14.96 4.70 -1.32
CA MET A 1 14.07 5.60 -2.10
C MET A 1 12.65 5.08 -1.95
N PHE A 2 11.69 5.93 -1.61
CA PHE A 2 10.28 5.51 -1.50
C PHE A 2 9.58 5.71 -2.85
N THR A 3 8.69 4.80 -3.21
CA THR A 3 7.96 4.81 -4.49
C THR A 3 6.48 4.52 -4.25
N VAL A 4 5.64 4.97 -5.18
CA VAL A 4 4.20 4.67 -5.19
C VAL A 4 3.91 3.86 -6.44
N GLU A 5 3.43 2.64 -6.25
CA GLU A 5 3.02 1.76 -7.33
C GLU A 5 1.51 1.90 -7.55
N ARG A 6 1.10 2.22 -8.78
CA ARG A 6 -0.31 2.38 -9.16
C ARG A 6 -0.74 1.21 -10.05
N HIS A 7 -1.62 0.36 -9.53
CA HIS A 7 -2.19 -0.74 -10.30
C HIS A 7 -3.53 -0.32 -10.93
N VAL A 8 -3.58 -0.25 -12.26
CA VAL A 8 -4.82 -0.04 -13.02
C VAL A 8 -5.42 -1.41 -13.35
N ARG A 9 -6.63 -1.68 -12.84
CA ARG A 9 -7.33 -2.95 -13.08
C ARG A 9 -8.49 -2.73 -14.05
N GLY A 10 -8.41 -3.36 -15.21
CA GLY A 10 -9.51 -3.38 -16.18
C GLY A 10 -10.73 -4.09 -15.62
N LYS A 11 -11.92 -3.55 -15.93
CA LYS A 11 -13.22 -4.19 -15.70
C LYS A 11 -13.87 -4.38 -17.06
N TRP A 12 -14.46 -5.54 -17.28
CA TRP A 12 -15.12 -5.89 -18.54
C TRP A 12 -16.59 -6.20 -18.26
N VAL A 13 -17.46 -5.80 -19.17
CA VAL A 13 -18.90 -6.08 -19.08
C VAL A 13 -19.33 -6.80 -20.35
N CYS A 14 -20.03 -7.91 -20.17
CA CYS A 14 -20.75 -8.61 -21.24
C CYS A 14 -22.05 -7.87 -21.54
N TYR A 15 -22.28 -7.47 -22.79
CA TYR A 15 -23.52 -6.76 -23.17
C TYR A 15 -24.75 -7.67 -23.19
N ASP A 16 -24.59 -8.94 -23.58
CA ASP A 16 -25.72 -9.87 -23.70
C ASP A 16 -26.19 -10.40 -22.35
N CYS A 17 -25.25 -10.53 -21.40
CA CYS A 17 -25.45 -11.18 -20.11
C CYS A 17 -25.29 -10.23 -18.91
N GLU A 18 -25.08 -8.93 -19.15
CA GLU A 18 -24.95 -7.84 -18.18
C GLU A 18 -23.99 -8.12 -17.00
N THR A 19 -23.02 -9.01 -17.21
CA THR A 19 -22.14 -9.49 -16.15
C THR A 19 -20.80 -8.75 -16.19
N LEU A 20 -20.38 -8.23 -15.03
CA LEU A 20 -19.09 -7.58 -14.86
C LEU A 20 -18.02 -8.58 -14.41
N ILE A 21 -16.93 -8.67 -15.17
CA ILE A 21 -15.80 -9.55 -14.91
C ILE A 21 -14.55 -8.70 -14.63
N GLN A 22 -13.80 -9.09 -13.60
CA GLN A 22 -12.54 -8.48 -13.23
C GLN A 22 -11.57 -9.57 -12.74
N ALA A 23 -10.29 -9.45 -13.11
CA ALA A 23 -9.27 -10.35 -12.57
C ALA A 23 -9.19 -10.24 -11.04
N PRO A 24 -9.10 -11.35 -10.30
CA PRO A 24 -9.05 -11.33 -8.84
C PRO A 24 -7.81 -10.59 -8.34
N VAL A 25 -7.96 -9.96 -7.19
CA VAL A 25 -6.88 -9.24 -6.51
C VAL A 25 -5.92 -10.27 -5.91
N PRO A 26 -4.59 -10.17 -6.18
CA PRO A 26 -3.62 -10.99 -5.45
C PRO A 26 -3.75 -10.76 -3.94
N ALA A 27 -3.52 -11.80 -3.15
CA ALA A 27 -3.57 -11.70 -1.70
C ALA A 27 -2.58 -10.65 -1.19
N GLN A 28 -3.03 -9.83 -0.23
CA GLN A 28 -2.25 -8.79 0.43
C GLN A 28 -2.24 -9.04 1.93
N VAL A 29 -1.18 -8.57 2.62
CA VAL A 29 -1.04 -8.72 4.08
C VAL A 29 -2.18 -8.05 4.82
N ILE A 30 -2.58 -6.87 4.37
CA ILE A 30 -3.77 -6.16 4.82
C ILE A 30 -4.76 -6.18 3.65
N ASP A 31 -5.93 -6.79 3.84
CA ASP A 31 -6.96 -6.82 2.80
C ASP A 31 -7.38 -5.39 2.43
N LYS A 32 -7.41 -5.10 1.12
CA LYS A 32 -7.68 -3.77 0.56
C LYS A 32 -6.74 -2.66 1.09
N GLY A 33 -5.59 -3.04 1.65
CA GLY A 33 -4.57 -2.10 2.12
C GLY A 33 -3.92 -1.34 0.95
N ILE A 34 -3.63 -0.07 1.19
CA ILE A 34 -2.80 0.75 0.31
C ILE A 34 -1.30 0.38 0.38
N PRO A 35 -0.70 0.05 1.54
CA PRO A 35 0.75 -0.12 1.60
C PRO A 35 1.20 -1.42 0.93
N THR A 36 2.30 -1.35 0.19
CA THR A 36 2.98 -2.55 -0.32
C THR A 36 3.66 -3.32 0.81
N THR A 37 3.96 -4.59 0.56
CA THR A 37 4.68 -5.44 1.52
C THR A 37 6.03 -4.85 1.93
N GLY A 38 6.73 -4.17 1.00
CA GLY A 38 7.98 -3.49 1.27
C GLY A 38 7.84 -2.34 2.27
N LEU A 39 6.78 -1.54 2.15
CA LEU A 39 6.52 -0.46 3.11
C LEU A 39 6.19 -1.02 4.50
N LEU A 40 5.35 -2.06 4.57
CA LEU A 40 5.01 -2.73 5.84
C LEU A 40 6.26 -3.29 6.52
N ALA A 41 7.11 -4.01 5.78
CA ALA A 41 8.36 -4.55 6.30
C ALA A 41 9.28 -3.45 6.83
N HIS A 42 9.44 -2.34 6.09
CA HIS A 42 10.25 -1.22 6.51
C HIS A 42 9.76 -0.60 7.83
N VAL A 43 8.45 -0.31 7.93
CA VAL A 43 7.85 0.26 9.15
C VAL A 43 8.03 -0.68 10.35
N MET A 44 7.85 -2.00 10.15
CA MET A 44 8.02 -2.99 11.21
C MET A 44 9.47 -3.08 11.68
N ILE A 45 10.44 -3.20 10.78
CA ILE A 45 11.87 -3.26 11.14
C ILE A 45 12.28 -1.96 11.84
N ALA A 46 11.95 -0.81 11.25
CA ALA A 46 12.31 0.48 11.83
C ALA A 46 11.71 0.66 13.23
N LYS A 47 10.44 0.28 13.44
CA LYS A 47 9.78 0.43 14.75
C LYS A 47 10.32 -0.54 15.80
N PHE A 48 10.47 -1.80 15.44
CA PHE A 48 10.68 -2.88 16.41
C PHE A 48 12.14 -3.33 16.53
N ALA A 49 12.89 -3.35 15.43
CA ALA A 49 14.31 -3.72 15.46
C ALA A 49 15.20 -2.50 15.73
N ASP A 50 14.93 -1.37 15.04
CA ASP A 50 15.76 -0.16 15.16
C ASP A 50 15.23 0.84 16.19
N HIS A 51 14.14 0.51 16.87
CA HIS A 51 13.51 1.36 17.90
C HIS A 51 13.18 2.79 17.43
N LEU A 52 12.87 2.95 16.14
CA LEU A 52 12.53 4.23 15.54
C LEU A 52 11.03 4.53 15.75
N PRO A 53 10.67 5.51 16.59
CA PRO A 53 9.28 5.77 16.92
C PRO A 53 8.50 6.28 15.70
N LEU A 54 7.19 5.96 15.64
CA LEU A 54 6.34 6.23 14.48
C LEU A 54 6.27 7.72 14.09
N TYR A 55 6.29 8.64 15.06
CA TYR A 55 6.30 10.09 14.76
C TYR A 55 7.58 10.52 14.01
N ARG A 56 8.70 9.82 14.25
CA ARG A 56 9.96 10.10 13.56
C ARG A 56 9.94 9.50 12.16
N GLN A 57 9.34 8.32 12.00
CA GLN A 57 9.10 7.73 10.68
C GLN A 57 8.20 8.62 9.81
N GLU A 58 7.11 9.14 10.36
CA GLU A 58 6.24 10.14 9.70
C GLU A 58 7.05 11.34 9.18
N SER A 59 7.96 11.89 10.00
CA SER A 59 8.85 12.97 9.55
C SER A 59 9.82 12.55 8.42
N ILE A 60 10.29 11.30 8.42
CA ILE A 60 11.18 10.74 7.38
C ILE A 60 10.43 10.61 6.06
N PHE A 61 9.21 10.08 6.08
CA PHE A 61 8.36 10.01 4.90
C PHE A 61 8.01 11.42 4.39
N GLY A 62 7.73 12.36 5.29
CA GLY A 62 7.49 13.76 4.96
C GLY A 62 8.66 14.42 4.21
N ARG A 63 9.91 14.12 4.59
CA ARG A 63 11.10 14.58 3.85
C ARG A 63 11.20 14.02 2.43
N ALA A 64 10.57 12.88 2.17
CA ALA A 64 10.45 12.30 0.85
C ALA A 64 9.16 12.71 0.10
N GLY A 65 8.40 13.68 0.64
CA GLY A 65 7.15 14.15 0.05
C GLY A 65 5.97 13.19 0.22
N LEU A 66 6.08 12.21 1.13
CA LEU A 66 5.04 11.22 1.40
C LEU A 66 4.39 11.52 2.75
N ALA A 67 3.16 12.02 2.73
CA ALA A 67 2.38 12.28 3.94
C ALA A 67 1.74 10.97 4.46
N ILE A 68 2.51 10.17 5.17
CA ILE A 68 2.05 8.92 5.81
C ILE A 68 1.84 9.19 7.31
N PRO A 69 0.59 9.24 7.80
CA PRO A 69 0.32 9.44 9.21
C PRO A 69 0.67 8.19 10.01
N ARG A 70 0.87 8.37 11.31
CA ARG A 70 1.13 7.28 12.27
C ARG A 70 -0.11 6.45 12.69
N SER A 71 -1.30 6.79 12.18
CA SER A 71 -2.61 6.22 12.54
C SER A 71 -3.54 6.16 11.34
#